data_AF-A0AAE2BKQ0-F1
#
_entry.id   AF-A0AAE2BKQ0-F1
#
_cell.length_a   1.000
_cell.length_b   1.000
_cell.length_c   1.000
_cell.angle_alpha   90.00
_cell.angle_beta   90.00
_cell.angle_gamma   90.00
#
_symmetry.space_group_name_H-M   'P 1'
#
loop_
_entity.id
_entity.type
_entity.pdbx_description
1 polymer ?
#
loop_
_entity_poly.entity_id
_entity_poly.type
_entity_poly.pdbx_seq_one_letter_code
_entity_poly.pdbx_strand_id
1 'polypeptide(L)'
;MDAILDRLIDEHKDNLATSKKGNGEMGSEDLVDVLLRLKQSGEFEFPIANNNIKAVLFDMFSAGTETSSTTVDWAMAELMRNPHVLARRRLR
;
A
#
# COMPACT_ATOMS: atom_id res chain seq x y z
N MET A 1 -5.34 -6.92 -12.49
CA MET A 1 -4.98 -5.72 -11.72
C MET A 1 -6.17 -4.81 -11.52
N ASP A 2 -6.79 -4.30 -12.59
CA ASP A 2 -7.93 -3.37 -12.48
C ASP A 2 -9.07 -3.89 -11.58
N ALA A 3 -9.55 -5.12 -11.84
CA ALA A 3 -10.58 -5.76 -11.02
C ALA A 3 -10.19 -6.00 -9.54
N ILE A 4 -8.90 -6.06 -9.22
CA ILE A 4 -8.42 -6.19 -7.84
C ILE A 4 -8.53 -4.83 -7.14
N LEU A 5 -8.10 -3.77 -7.82
CA LEU A 5 -8.19 -2.40 -7.31
C LEU A 5 -9.66 -1.96 -7.16
N ASP A 6 -10.55 -2.37 -8.06
CA ASP A 6 -11.99 -2.11 -7.92
C ASP A 6 -12.56 -2.78 -6.66
N ARG A 7 -12.27 -4.08 -6.44
CA ARG A 7 -12.70 -4.79 -5.22
C ARG A 7 -12.18 -4.14 -3.95
N LEU A 8 -10.91 -3.75 -3.95
CA LEU A 8 -10.28 -3.08 -2.82
C LEU A 8 -10.97 -1.74 -2.54
N ILE A 9 -11.26 -0.94 -3.57
CA ILE A 9 -11.98 0.33 -3.40
C ILE A 9 -13.40 0.09 -2.86
N ASP A 10 -14.10 -0.91 -3.37
CA ASP A 10 -15.47 -1.20 -2.94
C ASP A 10 -15.52 -1.71 -1.49
N GLU A 11 -14.57 -2.54 -1.07
CA GLU A 11 -14.41 -2.96 0.33
C GLU A 11 -14.22 -1.76 1.28
N HIS A 12 -13.39 -0.78 0.90
CA HIS A 12 -13.18 0.42 1.72
C HIS A 12 -14.42 1.33 1.75
N LYS A 13 -15.18 1.43 0.65
CA LYS A 13 -16.46 2.15 0.66
C LYS A 13 -17.48 1.49 1.59
N ASP A 14 -17.56 0.16 1.59
CA ASP A 14 -18.47 -0.58 2.47
C ASP A 14 -18.08 -0.43 3.94
N ASN A 15 -16.77 -0.42 4.24
CA ASN A 15 -16.24 -0.15 5.58
C ASN A 15 -16.58 1.26 6.05
N LEU A 16 -16.49 2.26 5.17
CA LEU A 16 -16.91 3.65 5.47
C LEU A 16 -18.43 3.76 5.71
N ALA A 17 -19.24 3.05 4.92
CA ALA A 17 -20.70 3.09 5.01
C ALA A 17 -21.24 2.39 6.28
N THR A 18 -20.54 1.36 6.77
CA THR A 18 -20.99 0.56 7.92
C THR A 18 -20.58 1.12 9.29
N SER A 19 -19.89 2.27 9.33
CA SER A 19 -19.58 3.04 10.54
C SER A 19 -19.08 2.18 11.71
N LYS A 20 -17.98 1.44 11.51
CA LYS A 20 -17.05 1.18 12.62
C LYS A 20 -16.21 2.43 12.86
N LYS A 21 -16.85 3.54 13.26
CA LYS A 21 -16.17 4.62 13.96
C LYS A 21 -15.80 4.11 15.36
N GLY A 22 -14.74 3.31 15.43
CA GLY A 22 -14.02 3.07 16.66
C GLY A 22 -13.30 4.36 17.04
N ASN A 23 -13.91 5.07 17.99
CA ASN A 23 -13.34 6.15 18.80
C ASN A 23 -11.80 6.19 18.79
N GLY A 24 -11.19 7.22 18.22
CA GLY A 24 -9.93 7.81 18.71
C GLY A 24 -8.70 6.90 18.90
N GLU A 25 -8.73 5.66 18.44
CA GLU A 25 -7.56 4.80 18.39
C GLU A 25 -6.91 5.03 17.02
N MET A 26 -5.65 5.41 17.07
CA MET A 26 -4.79 5.73 15.94
C MET A 26 -4.45 4.42 15.16
N GLY A 27 -5.47 3.77 14.63
CA GLY A 27 -5.46 2.55 13.82
C GLY A 27 -6.88 2.36 13.28
N SER A 28 -7.16 2.53 11.99
CA SER A 28 -6.37 2.14 10.82
C SER A 28 -6.89 2.89 9.60
N GLU A 29 -7.01 4.22 9.66
CA GLU A 29 -7.22 5.00 8.44
C GLU A 29 -6.02 4.78 7.52
N ASP A 30 -6.28 4.21 6.34
CA ASP A 30 -5.24 3.97 5.35
C ASP A 30 -5.34 4.94 4.17
N LEU A 31 -4.42 4.80 3.22
CA LEU A 31 -4.34 5.66 2.05
C LEU A 31 -5.63 5.64 1.22
N VAL A 32 -6.31 4.49 1.14
CA VAL A 32 -7.55 4.33 0.35
C VAL A 32 -8.67 5.13 1.00
N ASP A 33 -8.78 5.06 2.33
CA ASP A 33 -9.76 5.84 3.10
C ASP A 33 -9.56 7.34 2.93
N VAL A 34 -8.30 7.81 2.98
CA VAL A 34 -7.95 9.23 2.76
C VAL A 34 -8.34 9.68 1.36
N LEU A 35 -8.00 8.90 0.34
CA LEU A 35 -8.31 9.23 -1.06
C LEU A 35 -9.82 9.22 -1.33
N LEU A 36 -10.57 8.29 -0.71
CA LEU A 36 -12.03 8.27 -0.79
C LEU A 36 -12.66 9.48 -0.10
N ARG A 37 -12.14 9.91 1.05
CA ARG A 37 -12.58 11.14 1.73
C ARG A 37 -12.29 12.39 0.88
N LEU A 38 -11.09 12.49 0.30
CA LEU A 38 -10.72 13.60 -0.60
C LEU A 38 -11.62 13.64 -1.84
N LYS A 39 -11.99 12.47 -2.38
CA LYS A 39 -12.97 12.39 -3.45
C LYS A 39 -14.35 12.91 -3.02
N GLN A 40 -14.77 12.63 -1.79
CA GLN A 40 -16.06 13.06 -1.25
C GLN A 40 -16.09 14.54 -0.83
N SER A 41 -14.95 15.13 -0.44
CA SER A 41 -14.90 16.53 0.01
C SER A 41 -15.25 17.52 -1.10
N GLY A 42 -14.99 17.15 -2.36
CA GLY A 42 -15.27 18.03 -3.51
C GLY A 42 -14.44 19.31 -3.53
N GLU A 43 -13.35 19.36 -2.75
CA GLU A 43 -12.49 20.54 -2.59
C GLU A 43 -11.61 20.83 -3.81
N PHE A 44 -11.48 19.86 -4.73
CA PHE A 44 -10.66 19.99 -5.92
C PHE A 44 -11.46 20.56 -7.09
N GLU A 45 -10.83 21.48 -7.85
CA GLU A 45 -11.37 22.03 -9.10
C GLU A 45 -11.74 20.92 -10.10
N PHE A 46 -10.97 19.83 -10.11
CA PHE A 46 -11.24 18.64 -10.89
C PHE A 46 -11.66 17.48 -9.97
N PRO A 47 -12.86 16.91 -10.15
CA PRO A 47 -13.32 15.80 -9.33
C PRO A 47 -12.39 14.59 -9.41
N ILE A 48 -12.03 14.03 -8.26
CA ILE A 48 -11.27 12.78 -8.19
C ILE A 48 -12.18 11.62 -8.67
N ALA A 49 -11.78 10.95 -9.74
CA ALA A 49 -12.44 9.73 -10.20
C ALA A 49 -11.81 8.48 -9.57
N ASN A 50 -12.54 7.36 -9.61
CA ASN A 50 -12.00 6.07 -9.17
C ASN A 50 -10.71 5.70 -9.92
N ASN A 51 -10.62 6.05 -11.20
CA ASN A 51 -9.42 5.80 -11.99
C ASN A 51 -8.19 6.55 -11.47
N ASN A 52 -8.36 7.75 -10.89
CA ASN A 52 -7.25 8.47 -10.27
C ASN A 52 -6.76 7.73 -9.01
N ILE A 53 -7.69 7.26 -8.17
CA ILE A 53 -7.36 6.45 -6.98
C ILE A 53 -6.64 5.16 -7.39
N LYS A 54 -7.17 4.45 -8.39
CA LYS A 54 -6.54 3.23 -8.94
C LYS A 54 -5.14 3.50 -9.47
N ALA A 55 -4.93 4.61 -10.16
CA ALA A 55 -3.61 4.98 -10.69
C ALA A 55 -2.58 5.21 -9.57
N VAL A 56 -2.96 5.93 -8.51
CA VAL A 56 -2.07 6.17 -7.34
C VAL A 56 -1.72 4.86 -6.64
N LEU A 57 -2.70 4.00 -6.39
CA LEU A 57 -2.47 2.69 -5.75
C LEU A 57 -1.55 1.81 -6.61
N PHE A 58 -1.79 1.78 -7.92
CA PHE A 58 -0.97 1.00 -8.85
C PHE A 58 0.48 1.47 -8.87
N ASP A 59 0.70 2.79 -8.95
CA ASP A 59 2.03 3.39 -8.99
C ASP A 59 2.82 3.07 -7.71
N MET A 60 2.19 3.24 -6.54
CA MET A 60 2.81 2.97 -5.25
C MET A 60 3.22 1.49 -5.11
N PHE A 61 2.33 0.55 -5.45
CA PHE A 61 2.65 -0.88 -5.36
C PHE A 61 3.71 -1.30 -6.36
N SER A 62 3.66 -0.78 -7.59
CA SER A 62 4.62 -1.14 -8.64
C SER A 62 6.02 -0.64 -8.30
N ALA A 63 6.15 0.64 -7.94
CA ALA A 63 7.43 1.26 -7.58
C ALA A 63 8.02 0.66 -6.29
N GLY A 64 7.18 0.40 -5.28
CA GLY A 64 7.61 -0.15 -3.99
C GLY A 64 8.05 -1.62 -4.09
N THR A 65 7.35 -2.43 -4.87
CA THR A 65 7.63 -3.86 -4.99
C THR A 65 8.93 -4.12 -5.74
N GLU A 66 9.12 -3.49 -6.90
CA GLU A 66 10.31 -3.73 -7.74
C GLU A 66 11.62 -3.35 -7.01
N THR A 67 11.63 -2.18 -6.36
CA THR A 67 12.80 -1.68 -5.64
C THR A 67 13.13 -2.52 -4.39
N SER A 68 12.11 -2.90 -3.63
CA SER A 68 12.28 -3.72 -2.41
C SER A 68 12.73 -5.13 -2.75
N SER A 69 12.11 -5.77 -3.76
CA SER A 69 12.52 -7.10 -4.23
C SER A 69 13.96 -7.08 -4.74
N THR A 70 14.33 -6.09 -5.55
CA THR A 70 15.71 -5.93 -6.03
C THR A 70 16.70 -5.82 -4.87
N THR A 71 16.37 -5.05 -3.83
CA THR A 71 17.22 -4.90 -2.64
C THR A 71 17.39 -6.22 -1.90
N VAL A 72 16.31 -7.00 -1.76
CA VAL A 72 16.34 -8.32 -1.13
C VAL A 72 17.18 -9.31 -1.95
N ASP A 73 17.01 -9.31 -3.27
CA ASP A 73 17.79 -10.17 -4.17
C ASP A 73 19.28 -9.87 -4.07
N TRP A 74 19.67 -8.59 -4.06
CA TRP A 74 21.06 -8.17 -3.83
C TRP A 74 21.57 -8.60 -2.46
N ALA A 75 20.77 -8.42 -1.41
CA ALA A 75 21.14 -8.84 -0.06
C ALA A 75 21.38 -10.36 0.00
N MET A 76 20.52 -11.16 -0.64
CA MET A 76 20.70 -12.62 -0.73
C MET A 76 21.95 -13.00 -1.54
N ALA A 77 22.17 -12.35 -2.69
CA ALA A 77 23.35 -12.58 -3.52
C ALA A 77 24.64 -12.29 -2.73
N GLU A 78 24.68 -11.19 -1.97
CA GLU A 78 25.84 -10.82 -1.16
C GLU A 78 26.08 -11.79 0.00
N LEU A 79 25.01 -12.29 0.62
CA LEU A 79 25.09 -13.32 1.67
C LEU A 79 25.63 -14.65 1.13
N MET A 80 25.25 -15.05 -0.08
CA MET A 80 25.79 -16.25 -0.73
C MET A 80 27.26 -16.09 -1.11
N ARG A 81 27.69 -14.89 -1.52
CA ARG A 81 29.10 -14.58 -1.82
C ARG A 81 29.98 -14.51 -0.58
N ASN A 82 29.41 -14.13 0.58
CA ASN A 82 30.15 -13.99 1.85
C ASN A 82 29.61 -14.91 2.96
N PRO A 83 29.84 -16.24 2.88
CA PRO A 83 29.27 -17.22 3.81
C PRO A 83 29.67 -16.99 5.29
N HIS A 84 30.79 -16.33 5.56
CA HIS A 84 31.20 -15.94 6.92
C HIS A 84 30.30 -14.87 7.57
N VAL A 85 29.62 -14.04 6.77
CA VAL A 85 28.65 -13.04 7.26
C VAL A 85 27.32 -13.72 7.56
N LEU A 86 26.90 -14.67 6.71
CA LEU A 86 25.71 -15.49 6.92
C LEU A 86 25.80 -16.32 8.21
N ALA A 87 26.93 -16.99 8.45
CA ALA A 87 27.17 -17.77 9.66
C ALA A 87 27.10 -16.93 10.94
N ARG A 88 27.55 -15.66 10.89
CA ARG A 88 27.52 -14.72 12.01
C ARG A 88 26.12 -14.22 12.35
N ARG A 89 25.21 -14.14 11.36
CA ARG A 89 23.80 -13.78 11.59
C ARG A 89 22.93 -14.95 12.06
N ARG A 90 23.30 -16.19 11.74
CA ARG A 90 22.54 -17.41 12.10
C ARG A 90 22.77 -17.90 13.54
N LEU A 91 23.74 -17.34 14.27
CA LEU A 91 24.09 -17.71 15.64
C LEU A 91 23.56 -16.70 16.69
N ARG A 92 22.35 -16.17 16.51
CA ARG A 92 21.63 -15.41 17.54
C ARG A 92 20.31 -16.09 17.89
#